data_AF-A0A835IET3-F1
#
_entry.id   AF-A0A835IET3-F1
#
_cell.length_a   1.000
_cell.length_b   1.000
_cell.length_c   1.000
_cell.angle_alpha   90.00
_cell.angle_beta   90.00
_cell.angle_gamma   90.00
#
_symmetry.space_group_name_H-M   'P 1'
#
loop_
_entity.id
_entity.type
_entity.pdbx_description
1 polymer ?
#
loop_
_entity_poly.entity_id
_entity_poly.type
_entity_poly.pdbx_seq_one_letter_code
_entity_poly.pdbx_strand_id
1 'polypeptide(L)' 'GNATISNDGATIMKLLDVVHPAAKILVDIAKSQDSEVGDGTTRVVLFAGEFLKEAKPFIEDGVHSKSYT' A
#
# COMPACT_ATOMS: atom_id res chain seq x y z
N GLY A 1 -3.96 -19.34 -19.90
CA GLY A 1 -3.66 -18.35 -18.86
C GLY A 1 -2.70 -18.98 -17.90
N ASN A 2 -1.58 -18.33 -17.59
CA ASN A 2 -0.69 -18.80 -16.54
C ASN A 2 -1.34 -18.47 -15.19
N ALA A 3 -1.58 -19.50 -14.39
CA ALA A 3 -1.97 -19.32 -13.00
C ALA A 3 -0.70 -19.24 -12.15
N THR A 4 -0.56 -18.17 -11.38
CA THR A 4 0.52 -18.02 -10.40
C THR A 4 -0.09 -18.07 -9.01
N ILE A 5 0.40 -18.99 -8.19
CA ILE A 5 0.02 -19.13 -6.78
C ILE A 5 1.21 -18.68 -5.96
N SER A 6 1.02 -17.67 -5.11
CA SER A 6 2.04 -17.19 -4.19
C SER A 6 1.38 -16.68 -2.91
N ASN A 7 2.08 -16.83 -1.79
CA ASN A 7 1.75 -16.23 -0.50
C ASN A 7 2.63 -15.01 -0.16
N ASP A 8 3.64 -14.73 -0.99
CA ASP A 8 4.51 -13.57 -0.82
C ASP A 8 3.81 -12.30 -1.33
N GLY A 9 3.65 -11.33 -0.42
CA GLY A 9 3.00 -10.07 -0.70
C GLY A 9 3.71 -9.27 -1.79
N ALA A 10 5.05 -9.28 -1.86
CA ALA A 10 5.78 -8.55 -2.89
C ALA A 10 5.51 -9.13 -4.29
N THR A 11 5.55 -10.45 -4.42
CA THR A 11 5.23 -11.17 -5.66
C THR A 11 3.79 -10.90 -6.09
N ILE A 12 2.83 -10.97 -5.17
CA ILE A 12 1.43 -10.67 -5.47
C ILE A 12 1.27 -9.23 -5.97
N MET A 13 1.86 -8.25 -5.27
CA MET A 13 1.77 -6.83 -5.64
C MET A 13 2.45 -6.50 -6.98
N LYS A 14 3.49 -7.24 -7.38
CA LYS A 14 4.16 -7.11 -8.68
C LYS A 14 3.33 -7.67 -9.84
N LEU A 15 2.49 -8.67 -9.58
CA LEU A 15 1.68 -9.37 -10.59
C LEU A 15 0.28 -8.75 -10.77
N LEU A 16 -0.18 -7.95 -9.81
CA LEU A 16 -1.44 -7.21 -9.93
C LEU A 16 -1.30 -6.10 -10.98
N ASP A 17 -2.24 -6.07 -11.94
CA ASP A 17 -2.34 -5.00 -12.92
C ASP A 17 -3.01 -3.76 -12.30
N VAL A 18 -2.21 -2.96 -11.59
CA VAL A 18 -2.70 -1.78 -10.85
C VAL A 18 -2.75 -0.56 -11.75
N VAL A 19 -3.96 -0.16 -12.12
CA VAL A 19 -4.22 1.03 -12.97
C VAL A 19 -4.29 2.32 -12.14
N HIS A 20 -4.77 2.26 -10.90
CA HIS A 20 -5.00 3.45 -10.08
C HIS A 20 -3.68 4.03 -9.54
N PRO A 21 -3.35 5.31 -9.80
CA PRO A 21 -2.08 5.90 -9.38
C PRO A 21 -1.80 5.81 -7.89
N ALA A 22 -2.81 6.04 -7.04
CA ALA A 22 -2.64 5.91 -5.58
C ALA A 22 -2.37 4.46 -5.14
N ALA A 23 -2.92 3.46 -5.83
CA ALA A 23 -2.66 2.06 -5.52
C ALA A 23 -1.26 1.64 -5.99
N LYS A 24 -0.71 2.30 -7.03
CA LYS A 24 0.68 2.12 -7.45
C LYS A 24 1.67 2.49 -6.34
N ILE A 25 1.34 3.49 -5.52
CA ILE A 25 2.14 3.85 -4.34
C ILE A 25 2.20 2.67 -3.34
N LEU A 26 1.11 1.93 -3.14
CA LEU A 26 1.11 0.74 -2.27
C LEU A 26 2.01 -0.39 -2.83
N VAL A 27 2.03 -0.56 -4.15
CA VAL A 27 2.96 -1.49 -4.82
C VAL A 27 4.41 -1.07 -4.61
N ASP A 28 4.70 0.22 -4.72
CA ASP A 28 6.04 0.74 -4.53
C ASP A 28 6.50 0.64 -3.07
N ILE A 29 5.60 0.86 -2.09
CA ILE A 29 5.87 0.61 -0.67
C ILE A 29 6.24 -0.87 -0.43
N ALA A 30 5.48 -1.81 -1.00
CA ALA A 30 5.75 -3.24 -0.86
C ALA A 30 7.13 -3.61 -1.43
N LYS A 31 7.48 -3.07 -2.61
CA LYS A 31 8.78 -3.28 -3.25
C LYS A 31 9.93 -2.69 -2.44
N SER A 32 9.77 -1.52 -1.85
CA SER A 32 10.79 -0.92 -0.99
C SER A 32 11.03 -1.76 0.28
N GLN A 33 9.97 -2.27 0.90
CA GLN A 33 10.10 -3.16 2.06
C GLN A 33 10.81 -4.48 1.69
N ASP A 34 10.48 -5.04 0.52
CA ASP A 34 11.12 -6.23 -0.06
C ASP A 34 12.61 -5.98 -0.33
N SER A 35 13.00 -4.82 -0.87
CA SER A 35 14.40 -4.52 -1.19
C SER A 35 15.28 -4.24 0.03
N GLU A 36 14.72 -3.61 1.07
CA GLU A 36 15.49 -3.22 2.26
C GLU A 36 15.56 -4.32 3.32
N VAL A 37 14.47 -5.05 3.54
CA VAL A 37 14.33 -6.00 4.66
C VAL A 37 13.96 -7.41 4.19
N GLY A 38 13.27 -7.55 3.05
CA GLY A 38 12.89 -8.84 2.48
C GLY A 38 11.73 -9.56 3.18
N ASP A 39 11.11 -8.95 4.20
CA ASP A 39 9.89 -9.43 4.88
C ASP A 39 9.02 -8.25 5.34
N GLY A 40 7.78 -8.54 5.71
CA GLY A 40 6.82 -7.56 6.19
C GLY A 40 6.08 -6.83 5.07
N THR A 41 6.26 -7.24 3.82
CA THR A 41 5.66 -6.65 2.63
C THR A 41 4.14 -6.61 2.71
N THR A 42 3.51 -7.69 3.17
CA THR A 42 2.05 -7.72 3.43
C THR A 42 1.64 -6.77 4.56
N ARG A 43 2.42 -6.71 5.65
CA ARG A 43 2.10 -5.86 6.81
C ARG A 43 2.15 -4.39 6.44
N VAL A 44 3.19 -3.95 5.74
CA VAL A 44 3.36 -2.53 5.39
C VAL A 44 2.26 -2.04 4.44
N VAL A 45 1.81 -2.88 3.51
CA VAL A 45 0.70 -2.56 2.60
C VAL A 45 -0.61 -2.43 3.36
N LEU A 46 -0.92 -3.38 4.25
CA LEU A 46 -2.12 -3.31 5.09
C LEU A 46 -2.10 -2.09 6.01
N PHE A 47 -0.95 -1.77 6.58
CA PHE A 47 -0.80 -0.63 7.49
C PHE A 47 -0.99 0.70 6.76
N ALA A 48 -0.44 0.86 5.56
CA ALA A 48 -0.68 2.03 4.72
C ALA A 48 -2.16 2.18 4.33
N GLY A 49 -2.82 1.06 4.00
CA GLY A 49 -4.27 1.06 3.73
C GLY A 49 -5.11 1.48 4.95
N GLU A 50 -4.78 0.96 6.12
CA GLU A 50 -5.50 1.31 7.36
C GLU A 50 -5.27 2.77 7.74
N PHE A 51 -4.06 3.31 7.58
CA PHE A 51 -3.82 4.74 7.79
C PHE A 51 -4.65 5.62 6.86
N LEU A 52 -4.79 5.27 5.58
CA LEU A 52 -5.62 6.03 4.65
C LEU A 52 -7.10 5.97 5.04
N LYS A 53 -7.56 4.82 5.54
CA LYS A 53 -8.93 4.64 6.02
C LYS A 53 -9.21 5.45 7.27
N GLU A 54 -8.29 5.47 8.24
CA GLU A 54 -8.41 6.28 9.45
C GLU A 54 -8.25 7.78 9.16
N ALA A 55 -7.46 8.16 8.14
CA ALA A 55 -7.32 9.56 7.72
C ALA A 55 -8.57 10.12 7.03
N LYS A 56 -9.34 9.26 6.34
CA LYS A 56 -10.55 9.66 5.59
C LYS A 56 -11.57 10.48 6.40
N PRO A 57 -12.03 10.06 7.60
CA PRO A 57 -13.01 10.84 8.37
C PRO A 57 -12.50 12.23 8.75
N PHE A 58 -11.21 12.37 9.08
CA PHE A 58 -10.64 13.68 9.39
C PHE A 58 -10.67 14.62 8.18
N ILE A 59 -10.40 14.09 6.97
CA ILE A 59 -10.49 14.87 5.74
C ILE A 59 -11.95 15.27 5.45
N GLU A 60 -12.90 14.36 5.67
CA GLU A 60 -14.34 14.61 5.52
C GLU A 60 -14.85 15.66 6.53
N ASP A 61 -14.29 15.70 7.73
CA ASP A 61 -14.53 16.72 8.76
C ASP A 61 -13.82 18.06 8.49
N GLY A 62 -13.13 18.19 7.36
CA GLY A 62 -12.48 19.43 6.93
C GLY A 62 -11.09 19.66 7.54
N VAL A 63 -10.49 18.67 8.19
CA VAL A 63 -9.09 18.75 8.65
C VAL A 63 -8.17 18.78 7.44
N HIS A 64 -7.43 19.86 7.27
CA HIS A 64 -6.47 19.97 6.17
C HIS A 64 -5.38 18.90 6.32
N SER A 65 -5.09 18.19 5.23
CA SER A 65 -4.01 17.18 5.13
C SER A 65 -2.61 17.67 5.55
N LYS A 66 -2.43 18.98 5.72
CA LYS A 66 -1.26 19.61 6.33
C LYS A 66 -1.77 20.36 7.56
N SER A 67 -1.74 19.71 8.72
CA SER A 67 -1.90 20.43 9.98
C SER A 67 -0.64 21.28 10.19
N TYR A 68 -0.69 22.56 9.83
CA TYR A 68 0.26 23.53 10.37
C TYR A 68 -0.28 24.00 11.72
N THR A 69 0.34 23.50 12.78
CA THR A 69 0.46 24.20 14.06
C THR A 69 1.95 24.38 14.33
#